data_AF-A0A7W0Y2R6-F1
#
_entry.id   AF-A0A7W0Y2R6-F1
#
_cell.length_a   1.000
_cell.length_b   1.000
_cell.length_c   1.000
_cell.angle_alpha   90.00
_cell.angle_beta   90.00
_cell.angle_gamma   90.00
#
_symmetry.space_group_name_H-M   'P 1'
#
loop_
_entity.id
_entity.type
_entity.pdbx_description
1 polymer ?
#
loop_
_entity_poly.entity_id
_entity_poly.type
_entity_poly.pdbx_seq_one_letter_code
_entity_poly.pdbx_strand_id
1 'polypeptide(L)'
;DYDRATAGTVIYVHGYYQDADAAWREHQLAKQFRRSRQNAMFVVPDAPLSNEDNVKWPALKDLRKAVARGNITLPDGPVVVIGHSGAVRTIMQWVDHRLVDQIILLDAMYAGESAFDAYIGTGKRADDHKMIVVGAGTAQESASFAKKYKFAVAREKMPDSLNGFTKRERGAKLLYIRSQYEHMQIVTGAKVIPILLRLTSLKAL
;
A
#
# COMPACT_ATOMS: atom_id res chain seq x y z
N ASP A 1 8.82 6.09 -20.84
CA ASP A 1 7.49 5.55 -21.22
C ASP A 1 7.21 4.24 -20.52
N TYR A 2 5.95 3.83 -20.42
CA TYR A 2 5.57 2.56 -19.79
C TYR A 2 6.19 1.38 -20.54
N ASP A 3 6.87 0.50 -19.81
CA ASP A 3 7.44 -0.74 -20.32
C ASP A 3 6.94 -1.90 -19.46
N ARG A 4 6.03 -2.71 -20.01
CA ARG A 4 5.43 -3.85 -19.33
C ARG A 4 6.47 -4.85 -18.83
N ALA A 5 7.56 -5.08 -19.59
CA ALA A 5 8.55 -6.11 -19.24
C ALA A 5 9.30 -5.77 -17.95
N THR A 6 9.35 -4.49 -17.59
CA THR A 6 10.02 -4.01 -16.39
C THR A 6 9.11 -3.29 -15.40
N ALA A 7 7.84 -3.15 -15.74
CA ALA A 7 6.83 -2.54 -14.89
C ALA A 7 6.48 -3.43 -13.70
N GLY A 8 6.16 -2.81 -12.57
CA GLY A 8 5.49 -3.51 -11.48
C GLY A 8 3.96 -3.36 -11.54
N THR A 9 3.27 -3.90 -10.55
CA THR A 9 1.83 -3.69 -10.34
C THR A 9 1.61 -2.93 -9.05
N VAL A 10 0.79 -1.88 -9.07
CA VAL A 10 0.28 -1.24 -7.86
C VAL A 10 -1.20 -1.57 -7.72
N ILE A 11 -1.58 -2.18 -6.60
CA ILE A 11 -2.98 -2.45 -6.26
C ILE A 11 -3.38 -1.49 -5.14
N TYR A 12 -4.32 -0.59 -5.42
CA TYR A 12 -4.85 0.34 -4.42
C TYR A 12 -6.24 -0.11 -3.97
N VAL A 13 -6.38 -0.49 -2.71
CA VAL A 13 -7.63 -0.89 -2.08
C VAL A 13 -8.18 0.29 -1.27
N HIS A 14 -9.41 0.71 -1.59
CA HIS A 14 -10.06 1.83 -0.93
C HIS A 14 -10.64 1.46 0.44
N GLY A 15 -10.97 2.48 1.24
CA GLY A 15 -11.67 2.34 2.51
C GLY A 15 -13.19 2.25 2.35
N TYR A 16 -13.92 2.41 3.44
CA TYR A 16 -15.38 2.38 3.44
C TYR A 16 -16.03 3.57 2.74
N TYR A 17 -17.34 3.44 2.50
CA TYR A 17 -18.25 4.47 1.98
C TYR A 17 -18.04 4.90 0.52
N GLN A 18 -17.09 4.28 -0.20
CA GLN A 18 -16.81 4.56 -1.60
C GLN A 18 -16.58 3.26 -2.35
N ASP A 19 -16.96 3.19 -3.62
CA ASP A 19 -16.56 2.11 -4.53
C ASP A 19 -15.24 2.45 -5.26
N ALA A 20 -14.77 1.56 -6.13
CA ALA A 20 -13.52 1.77 -6.86
C ALA A 20 -13.54 3.04 -7.74
N ASP A 21 -14.67 3.35 -8.37
CA ASP A 21 -14.81 4.50 -9.27
C ASP A 21 -14.82 5.83 -8.50
N ALA A 22 -15.53 5.88 -7.37
CA ALA A 22 -15.52 7.00 -6.45
C ALA A 22 -14.11 7.21 -5.89
N ALA A 23 -13.44 6.16 -5.40
CA ALA A 23 -12.07 6.25 -4.92
C ALA A 23 -11.11 6.74 -6.01
N TRP A 24 -11.23 6.24 -7.24
CA TRP A 24 -10.42 6.67 -8.38
C TRP A 24 -10.51 8.17 -8.63
N ARG A 25 -11.74 8.70 -8.63
CA ARG A 25 -12.03 10.11 -8.87
C ARG A 25 -11.66 11.00 -7.68
N GLU A 26 -12.16 10.67 -6.51
CA GLU A 26 -12.10 11.53 -5.31
C GLU A 26 -10.72 11.55 -4.68
N HIS A 27 -10.00 10.42 -4.71
CA HIS A 27 -8.61 10.38 -4.29
C HIS A 27 -7.66 10.86 -5.40
N GLN A 28 -8.18 11.25 -6.57
CA GLN A 28 -7.37 11.71 -7.70
C GLN A 28 -6.26 10.70 -8.08
N LEU A 29 -6.56 9.40 -8.06
CA LEU A 29 -5.55 8.33 -8.14
C LEU A 29 -4.73 8.42 -9.43
N ALA A 30 -5.36 8.71 -10.57
CA ALA A 30 -4.65 8.92 -11.84
C ALA A 30 -3.58 10.03 -11.75
N LYS A 31 -3.93 11.16 -11.12
CA LYS A 31 -3.01 12.29 -10.93
C LYS A 31 -1.88 11.92 -9.99
N GLN A 32 -2.18 11.24 -8.89
CA GLN A 32 -1.18 10.79 -7.93
C GLN A 32 -0.21 9.77 -8.55
N PHE A 33 -0.74 8.80 -9.29
CA PHE A 33 0.05 7.80 -9.97
C PHE A 33 0.98 8.44 -11.01
N ARG A 34 0.46 9.33 -11.86
CA ARG A 34 1.28 10.10 -12.81
C ARG A 34 2.39 10.90 -12.13
N ARG A 35 2.12 11.51 -10.97
CA ARG A 35 3.11 12.27 -10.20
C ARG A 35 4.19 11.40 -9.55
N SER A 36 3.91 10.11 -9.33
CA SER A 36 4.90 9.18 -8.79
C SER A 36 6.03 8.87 -9.76
N ARG A 37 5.78 9.02 -11.07
CA ARG A 37 6.74 8.68 -12.14
C ARG A 37 7.26 7.23 -12.02
N GLN A 38 6.43 6.29 -11.58
CA GLN A 38 6.79 4.88 -11.45
C GLN A 38 6.26 4.06 -12.63
N ASN A 39 7.09 3.17 -13.17
CA ASN A 39 6.76 2.26 -14.26
C ASN A 39 5.93 1.12 -13.68
N ALA A 40 4.62 1.31 -13.66
CA ALA A 40 3.71 0.34 -13.10
C ALA A 40 2.36 0.34 -13.82
N MET A 41 1.68 -0.79 -13.73
CA MET A 41 0.24 -0.86 -14.00
C MET A 41 -0.51 -0.65 -12.68
N PHE A 42 -1.50 0.24 -12.68
CA PHE A 42 -2.30 0.56 -11.50
C PHE A 42 -3.65 -0.14 -11.56
N VAL A 43 -4.01 -0.87 -10.49
CA VAL A 43 -5.26 -1.64 -10.36
C VAL A 43 -6.01 -1.15 -9.13
N VAL A 44 -7.29 -0.82 -9.29
CA VAL A 44 -8.17 -0.38 -8.19
C VAL A 44 -9.39 -1.28 -8.18
N PRO A 45 -9.40 -2.33 -7.32
CA PRO A 45 -10.56 -3.18 -7.18
C PRO A 45 -11.61 -2.56 -6.25
N ASP A 46 -12.87 -2.97 -6.42
CA ASP A 46 -13.88 -2.78 -5.38
C ASP A 46 -13.49 -3.51 -4.09
N ALA A 47 -13.80 -2.90 -2.97
CA ALA A 47 -13.60 -3.40 -1.62
C ALA A 47 -14.90 -3.25 -0.80
N PRO A 48 -14.98 -3.78 0.43
CA PRO A 48 -16.13 -3.56 1.30
C PRO A 48 -16.46 -2.07 1.46
N LEU A 49 -17.75 -1.72 1.44
CA LEU A 49 -18.20 -0.35 1.67
C LEU A 49 -18.43 -0.06 3.16
N SER A 50 -18.49 -1.10 3.99
CA SER A 50 -18.68 -1.01 5.43
C SER A 50 -18.10 -2.22 6.17
N ASN A 51 -18.24 -2.24 7.50
CA ASN A 51 -17.79 -3.37 8.32
C ASN A 51 -18.65 -4.65 8.12
N GLU A 52 -19.91 -4.47 7.76
CA GLU A 52 -20.90 -5.53 7.56
C GLU A 52 -20.72 -6.23 6.21
N ASP A 53 -20.13 -5.53 5.24
CA ASP A 53 -19.85 -6.08 3.91
C ASP A 53 -18.79 -7.17 3.94
N ASN A 54 -19.00 -8.21 3.13
CA ASN A 54 -17.98 -9.23 2.85
C ASN A 54 -16.81 -8.67 2.03
N VAL A 55 -15.61 -9.17 2.30
CA VAL A 55 -14.41 -8.91 1.47
C VAL A 55 -14.68 -9.38 0.04
N LYS A 56 -14.62 -8.45 -0.92
CA LYS A 56 -14.92 -8.71 -2.34
C LYS A 56 -13.87 -9.60 -3.02
N TRP A 57 -12.61 -9.46 -2.60
CA TRP A 57 -11.46 -10.18 -3.14
C TRP A 57 -10.70 -10.89 -2.03
N PRO A 58 -11.25 -11.99 -1.47
CA PRO A 58 -10.60 -12.68 -0.35
C PRO A 58 -9.25 -13.30 -0.77
N ALA A 59 -9.07 -13.63 -2.05
CA ALA A 59 -7.80 -14.12 -2.57
C ALA A 59 -7.29 -13.25 -3.73
N LEU A 60 -6.06 -12.75 -3.60
CA LEU A 60 -5.40 -11.94 -4.62
C LEU A 60 -5.32 -12.64 -5.99
N LYS A 61 -5.20 -13.98 -6.00
CA LYS A 61 -5.19 -14.78 -7.24
C LYS A 61 -6.45 -14.56 -8.08
N ASP A 62 -7.61 -14.36 -7.46
CA ASP A 62 -8.87 -14.23 -8.17
C ASP A 62 -9.06 -12.81 -8.72
N LEU A 63 -8.55 -11.79 -8.03
CA LEU A 63 -8.41 -10.44 -8.59
C LEU A 63 -7.51 -10.45 -9.82
N ARG A 64 -6.35 -11.11 -9.73
CA ARG A 64 -5.42 -11.22 -10.88
C ARG A 64 -6.06 -11.94 -12.07
N LYS A 65 -6.82 -13.01 -11.83
CA LYS A 65 -7.60 -13.69 -12.88
C LYS A 65 -8.66 -12.77 -13.48
N ALA A 66 -9.33 -11.94 -12.69
CA ALA A 66 -10.30 -10.98 -13.19
C ALA A 66 -9.65 -9.96 -14.13
N VAL A 67 -8.49 -9.41 -13.77
CA VAL A 67 -7.74 -8.50 -14.65
C VAL A 67 -7.33 -9.20 -15.95
N ALA A 68 -6.82 -10.44 -15.86
CA ALA A 68 -6.43 -11.21 -17.04
C ALA A 68 -7.62 -11.54 -17.97
N ARG A 69 -8.82 -11.78 -17.42
CA ARG A 69 -10.06 -11.95 -18.21
C ARG A 69 -10.46 -10.69 -18.97
N GLY A 70 -10.03 -9.51 -18.53
CA GLY A 70 -10.14 -8.26 -19.29
C GLY A 70 -9.15 -8.13 -20.45
N ASN A 71 -8.46 -9.22 -20.83
CA ASN A 71 -7.38 -9.23 -21.84
C ASN A 71 -6.20 -8.32 -21.48
N ILE A 72 -5.97 -8.10 -20.19
CA ILE A 72 -4.86 -7.30 -19.68
C ILE A 72 -3.76 -8.24 -19.17
N THR A 73 -2.59 -8.17 -19.79
CA THR A 73 -1.40 -8.90 -19.32
C THR A 73 -0.78 -8.15 -18.15
N LEU A 74 -0.80 -8.75 -16.97
CA LEU A 74 -0.16 -8.20 -15.77
C LEU A 74 1.36 -8.09 -15.97
N PRO A 75 2.02 -7.04 -15.46
CA PRO A 75 3.48 -6.95 -15.44
C PRO A 75 4.14 -8.04 -14.58
N ASP A 76 5.39 -8.35 -14.92
CA ASP A 76 6.21 -9.37 -14.25
C ASP A 76 7.06 -8.78 -13.09
N GLY A 77 7.10 -7.46 -12.96
CA GLY A 77 7.80 -6.77 -11.87
C GLY A 77 7.06 -6.83 -10.53
N PRO A 78 7.54 -6.09 -9.52
CA PRO A 78 7.07 -6.23 -8.15
C PRO A 78 5.61 -5.81 -7.99
N VAL A 79 4.90 -6.45 -7.06
CA VAL A 79 3.52 -6.08 -6.67
C VAL A 79 3.56 -5.29 -5.37
N VAL A 80 3.11 -4.05 -5.44
CA VAL A 80 2.90 -3.15 -4.31
C VAL A 80 1.40 -3.08 -4.03
N VAL A 81 1.01 -3.38 -2.79
CA VAL A 81 -0.37 -3.23 -2.32
C VAL A 81 -0.46 -2.01 -1.42
N ILE A 82 -1.39 -1.11 -1.72
CA ILE A 82 -1.69 0.08 -0.93
C ILE A 82 -3.11 -0.08 -0.39
N GLY A 83 -3.30 0.10 0.90
CA GLY A 83 -4.64 0.12 1.50
C GLY A 83 -4.86 1.35 2.34
N HIS A 84 -6.04 1.94 2.20
CA HIS A 84 -6.50 3.03 3.06
C HIS A 84 -7.64 2.58 3.95
N SER A 85 -7.59 2.96 5.23
CA SER A 85 -8.71 2.77 6.17
C SER A 85 -9.23 1.32 6.19
N GLY A 86 -10.52 1.10 5.88
CA GLY A 86 -11.20 -0.21 5.80
C GLY A 86 -10.55 -1.26 4.90
N ALA A 87 -9.65 -0.85 3.99
CA ALA A 87 -8.88 -1.74 3.12
C ALA A 87 -8.10 -2.83 3.88
N VAL A 88 -7.77 -2.59 5.15
CA VAL A 88 -7.06 -3.54 6.02
C VAL A 88 -7.71 -4.93 6.01
N ARG A 89 -9.05 -5.00 5.95
CA ARG A 89 -9.80 -6.27 5.94
C ARG A 89 -9.52 -7.12 4.71
N THR A 90 -9.28 -6.48 3.57
CA THR A 90 -8.92 -7.16 2.33
C THR A 90 -7.43 -7.53 2.34
N ILE A 91 -6.57 -6.57 2.69
CA ILE A 91 -5.10 -6.76 2.60
C ILE A 91 -4.61 -7.84 3.56
N MET A 92 -5.19 -7.94 4.76
CA MET A 92 -4.81 -8.98 5.72
C MET A 92 -5.04 -10.41 5.19
N GLN A 93 -5.88 -10.59 4.15
CA GLN A 93 -6.09 -11.89 3.50
C GLN A 93 -5.07 -12.16 2.38
N TRP A 94 -4.22 -11.20 2.04
CA TRP A 94 -3.24 -11.31 0.95
C TRP A 94 -1.80 -11.40 1.45
N VAL A 95 -1.56 -11.32 2.76
CA VAL A 95 -0.21 -11.26 3.36
C VAL A 95 0.64 -12.51 3.10
N ASP A 96 0.02 -13.66 2.89
CA ASP A 96 0.69 -14.92 2.58
C ASP A 96 0.92 -15.11 1.07
N HIS A 97 0.39 -14.21 0.25
CA HIS A 97 0.42 -14.36 -1.19
C HIS A 97 1.82 -14.04 -1.73
N ARG A 98 2.46 -15.05 -2.30
CA ARG A 98 3.86 -15.04 -2.75
C ARG A 98 4.30 -13.89 -3.67
N LEU A 99 3.35 -13.22 -4.32
CA LEU A 99 3.59 -12.13 -5.25
C LEU A 99 3.60 -10.76 -4.60
N VAL A 100 3.12 -10.62 -3.35
CA VAL A 100 3.09 -9.31 -2.67
C VAL A 100 4.48 -9.00 -2.14
N ASP A 101 5.18 -8.08 -2.80
CA ASP A 101 6.54 -7.68 -2.40
C ASP A 101 6.51 -6.60 -1.31
N GLN A 102 5.54 -5.70 -1.41
CA GLN A 102 5.44 -4.57 -0.49
C GLN A 102 3.99 -4.21 -0.15
N ILE A 103 3.73 -3.96 1.13
CA ILE A 103 2.46 -3.42 1.64
C ILE A 103 2.67 -1.99 2.13
N ILE A 104 1.74 -1.09 1.78
CA ILE A 104 1.66 0.27 2.26
C ILE A 104 0.28 0.46 2.92
N LEU A 105 0.26 0.62 4.23
CA LEU A 105 -0.96 0.93 4.97
C LEU A 105 -1.06 2.44 5.20
N LEU A 106 -2.17 3.01 4.76
CA LEU A 106 -2.51 4.43 4.88
C LEU A 106 -3.63 4.57 5.90
N ASP A 107 -3.25 4.93 7.11
CA ASP A 107 -4.12 5.07 8.28
C ASP A 107 -5.05 3.87 8.49
N ALA A 108 -4.45 2.68 8.45
CA ALA A 108 -5.16 1.40 8.38
C ALA A 108 -4.66 0.35 9.39
N MET A 109 -3.67 0.68 10.22
CA MET A 109 -3.11 -0.26 11.20
C MET A 109 -3.95 -0.25 12.49
N TYR A 110 -5.14 -0.83 12.46
CA TYR A 110 -6.02 -0.99 13.64
C TYR A 110 -6.65 -2.40 13.73
N ALA A 111 -6.30 -3.28 12.79
CA ALA A 111 -6.77 -4.66 12.71
C ALA A 111 -5.72 -5.51 11.98
N GLY A 112 -5.85 -6.84 12.06
CA GLY A 112 -5.01 -7.76 11.30
C GLY A 112 -3.55 -7.84 11.77
N GLU A 113 -3.27 -7.45 13.01
CA GLU A 113 -1.91 -7.38 13.57
C GLU A 113 -1.13 -8.69 13.40
N SER A 114 -1.74 -9.84 13.70
CA SER A 114 -1.11 -11.16 13.49
C SER A 114 -0.80 -11.47 12.02
N ALA A 115 -1.63 -11.00 11.09
CA ALA A 115 -1.41 -11.18 9.66
C ALA A 115 -0.21 -10.33 9.20
N PHE A 116 -0.13 -9.08 9.65
CA PHE A 116 1.01 -8.20 9.35
C PHE A 116 2.29 -8.62 10.08
N ASP A 117 2.18 -9.19 11.29
CA ASP A 117 3.32 -9.79 11.98
C ASP A 117 3.89 -10.96 11.17
N ALA A 118 3.03 -11.84 10.63
CA ALA A 118 3.45 -12.89 9.72
C ALA A 118 4.09 -12.34 8.45
N TYR A 119 3.54 -11.26 7.88
CA TYR A 119 4.06 -10.63 6.67
C TYR A 119 5.49 -10.09 6.84
N ILE A 120 5.77 -9.35 7.93
CA ILE A 120 7.01 -8.56 8.04
C ILE A 120 8.04 -9.16 9.01
N GLY A 121 7.61 -10.03 9.91
CA GLY A 121 8.40 -10.45 11.07
C GLY A 121 8.57 -11.96 11.22
N THR A 122 7.45 -12.69 11.32
CA THR A 122 7.46 -14.08 11.81
C THR A 122 7.22 -15.13 10.74
N GLY A 123 6.73 -14.73 9.56
CA GLY A 123 6.45 -15.65 8.45
C GLY A 123 7.71 -16.10 7.73
N LYS A 124 7.61 -17.25 7.06
CA LYS A 124 8.72 -17.89 6.32
C LYS A 124 9.36 -17.00 5.24
N ARG A 125 8.63 -16.00 4.78
CA ARG A 125 9.04 -15.07 3.72
C ARG A 125 9.25 -13.64 4.21
N ALA A 126 9.23 -13.43 5.53
CA ALA A 126 9.31 -12.11 6.11
C ALA A 126 10.49 -11.29 5.59
N ASP A 127 11.63 -11.92 5.30
CA ASP A 127 12.84 -11.25 4.79
C ASP A 127 12.75 -10.78 3.33
N ASP A 128 11.80 -11.30 2.56
CA ASP A 128 11.53 -10.86 1.19
C ASP A 128 10.65 -9.61 1.15
N HIS A 129 10.01 -9.26 2.26
CA HIS A 129 8.92 -8.30 2.31
C HIS A 129 9.36 -6.94 2.86
N LYS A 130 8.77 -5.88 2.29
CA LYS A 130 8.82 -4.53 2.87
C LYS A 130 7.44 -4.05 3.26
N MET A 131 7.38 -3.18 4.26
CA MET A 131 6.14 -2.58 4.72
C MET A 131 6.33 -1.10 5.06
N ILE A 132 5.37 -0.27 4.65
CA ILE A 132 5.27 1.12 5.07
C ILE A 132 3.94 1.29 5.78
N VAL A 133 3.95 1.91 6.96
CA VAL A 133 2.75 2.25 7.73
C VAL A 133 2.73 3.76 7.93
N VAL A 134 1.68 4.40 7.44
CA VAL A 134 1.42 5.83 7.68
C VAL A 134 0.24 5.93 8.63
N GLY A 135 0.43 6.52 9.81
CA GLY A 135 -0.63 6.67 10.81
C GLY A 135 -1.02 8.13 11.03
N ALA A 136 -2.31 8.45 10.96
CA ALA A 136 -2.92 9.70 11.42
C ALA A 136 -3.84 9.43 12.60
N GLY A 137 -5.07 8.95 12.33
CA GLY A 137 -6.00 8.51 13.38
C GLY A 137 -5.54 7.21 14.06
N THR A 138 -4.73 6.40 13.37
CA THR A 138 -4.17 5.12 13.83
C THR A 138 -2.72 5.24 14.29
N ALA A 139 -2.26 6.46 14.61
CA ALA A 139 -0.85 6.72 14.90
C ALA A 139 -0.35 5.93 16.13
N GLN A 140 -1.19 5.72 17.14
CA GLN A 140 -0.81 5.00 18.36
C GLN A 140 -0.61 3.50 18.08
N GLU A 141 -1.55 2.88 17.37
CA GLU A 141 -1.51 1.49 16.95
C GLU A 141 -0.35 1.24 15.97
N SER A 142 -0.19 2.14 14.98
CA SER A 142 0.92 2.10 14.02
C SER A 142 2.28 2.17 14.71
N ALA A 143 2.44 3.07 15.68
CA ALA A 143 3.68 3.19 16.45
C ALA A 143 3.92 1.94 17.33
N SER A 144 2.87 1.40 17.95
CA SER A 144 2.95 0.20 18.78
C SER A 144 3.36 -1.02 17.96
N PHE A 145 2.77 -1.20 16.78
CA PHE A 145 3.15 -2.25 15.84
C PHE A 145 4.62 -2.13 15.43
N ALA A 146 5.07 -0.93 15.04
CA ALA A 146 6.45 -0.71 14.62
C ALA A 146 7.47 -0.99 15.74
N LYS A 147 7.15 -0.64 16.99
CA LYS A 147 8.02 -0.84 18.15
C LYS A 147 8.35 -2.31 18.47
N LYS A 148 7.56 -3.27 17.97
CA LYS A 148 7.86 -4.70 18.09
C LYS A 148 9.15 -5.10 17.37
N TYR A 149 9.54 -4.35 16.34
CA TYR A 149 10.58 -4.75 15.40
C TYR A 149 11.82 -3.89 15.53
N LYS A 150 12.95 -4.52 15.89
CA LYS A 150 14.25 -3.83 15.99
C LYS A 150 14.73 -3.22 14.66
N PHE A 151 14.27 -3.78 13.54
CA PHE A 151 14.59 -3.27 12.20
C PHE A 151 13.64 -2.15 11.73
N ALA A 152 12.59 -1.84 12.49
CA ALA A 152 11.69 -0.75 12.14
C ALA A 152 12.39 0.60 12.22
N VAL A 153 12.01 1.50 11.33
CA VAL A 153 12.43 2.89 11.35
C VAL A 153 11.18 3.74 11.49
N ALA A 154 11.19 4.64 12.46
CA ALA A 154 10.11 5.59 12.68
C ALA A 154 10.52 6.98 12.19
N ARG A 155 9.54 7.70 11.67
CA ARG A 155 9.68 9.08 11.20
C ARG A 155 8.53 9.92 11.73
N GLU A 156 8.88 11.10 12.21
CA GLU A 156 7.95 12.18 12.43
C GLU A 156 7.70 12.91 11.10
N LYS A 157 6.42 13.08 10.72
CA LYS A 157 5.88 13.73 9.51
C LYS A 157 6.30 13.15 8.16
N MET A 158 5.38 13.21 7.19
CA MET A 158 5.67 12.93 5.79
C MET A 158 6.50 14.08 5.19
N PRO A 159 7.62 13.84 4.50
CA PRO A 159 8.38 14.90 3.84
C PRO A 159 7.69 15.37 2.55
N ASP A 160 7.99 16.59 2.11
CA ASP A 160 7.46 17.13 0.85
C ASP A 160 8.09 16.49 -0.41
N SER A 161 9.21 15.77 -0.26
CA SER A 161 9.90 15.10 -1.37
C SER A 161 10.66 13.85 -0.94
N LEU A 162 11.06 13.02 -1.92
CA LEU A 162 11.87 11.82 -1.71
C LEU A 162 13.23 12.11 -1.04
N ASN A 163 13.80 13.28 -1.32
CA ASN A 163 15.08 13.70 -0.73
C ASN A 163 14.98 13.98 0.76
N GLY A 164 13.77 14.23 1.26
CA GLY A 164 13.52 14.35 2.69
C GLY A 164 13.65 13.03 3.45
N PHE A 165 13.72 11.87 2.79
CA PHE A 165 14.04 10.59 3.44
C PHE A 165 15.55 10.37 3.52
N THR A 166 16.03 9.93 4.68
CA THR A 166 17.39 9.44 4.89
C THR A 166 17.62 8.12 4.16
N LYS A 167 18.89 7.74 3.96
CA LYS A 167 19.25 6.43 3.40
C LYS A 167 18.67 5.28 4.24
N ARG A 168 18.65 5.41 5.56
CA ARG A 168 18.10 4.42 6.49
C ARG A 168 16.60 4.23 6.30
N GLU A 169 15.83 5.31 6.16
CA GLU A 169 14.37 5.23 5.95
C GLU A 169 14.03 4.67 4.57
N ARG A 170 14.78 5.05 3.52
CA ARG A 170 14.58 4.49 2.16
C ARG A 170 14.85 2.97 2.11
N GLY A 171 15.85 2.52 2.86
CA GLY A 171 16.22 1.10 2.96
C GLY A 171 15.43 0.30 3.99
N ALA A 172 14.56 0.91 4.78
CA ALA A 172 13.90 0.25 5.90
C ALA A 172 13.01 -0.91 5.44
N LYS A 173 13.12 -2.05 6.13
CA LYS A 173 12.22 -3.20 5.96
C LYS A 173 10.80 -2.83 6.40
N LEU A 174 10.69 -2.20 7.57
CA LEU A 174 9.46 -1.60 8.09
C LEU A 174 9.69 -0.11 8.35
N LEU A 175 8.93 0.74 7.66
CA LEU A 175 8.96 2.20 7.86
C LEU A 175 7.61 2.65 8.44
N TYR A 176 7.63 3.21 9.65
CA TYR A 176 6.49 3.92 10.22
C TYR A 176 6.65 5.43 10.02
N ILE A 177 5.59 6.08 9.55
CA ILE A 177 5.53 7.54 9.36
C ILE A 177 4.31 8.05 10.13
N ARG A 178 4.54 8.91 11.12
CA ARG A 178 3.46 9.68 11.72
C ARG A 178 3.03 10.77 10.75
N SER A 179 1.80 10.72 10.26
CA SER A 179 1.24 11.69 9.32
C SER A 179 0.89 13.00 10.04
N GLN A 180 1.21 14.13 9.40
CA GLN A 180 0.67 15.44 9.73
C GLN A 180 -0.63 15.75 8.96
N TYR A 181 -1.03 14.86 8.06
CA TYR A 181 -2.26 14.96 7.29
C TYR A 181 -3.34 14.10 7.93
N GLU A 182 -4.57 14.60 7.93
CA GLU A 182 -5.74 13.90 8.43
C GLU A 182 -6.07 12.64 7.60
N HIS A 183 -6.92 11.77 8.16
CA HIS A 183 -7.33 10.48 7.60
C HIS A 183 -7.55 10.48 6.08
N MET A 184 -8.41 11.39 5.58
CA MET A 184 -8.71 11.50 4.15
C MET A 184 -7.64 12.28 3.38
N GLN A 185 -6.96 13.24 4.00
CA GLN A 185 -5.94 14.05 3.33
C GLN A 185 -4.72 13.23 2.90
N ILE A 186 -4.45 12.11 3.58
CA ILE A 186 -3.43 11.14 3.17
C ILE A 186 -3.68 10.66 1.74
N VAL A 187 -4.94 10.42 1.37
CA VAL A 187 -5.30 9.85 0.06
C VAL A 187 -5.80 10.87 -0.94
N THR A 188 -6.32 12.02 -0.52
CA THR A 188 -6.84 13.06 -1.44
C THR A 188 -5.83 14.17 -1.74
N GLY A 189 -4.84 14.39 -0.86
CA GLY A 189 -3.96 15.57 -0.92
C GLY A 189 -2.82 15.49 -1.95
N ALA A 190 -2.59 14.32 -2.57
CA ALA A 190 -1.48 14.11 -3.51
C ALA A 190 -0.09 14.45 -2.95
N LYS A 191 0.07 14.35 -1.63
CA LYS A 191 1.33 14.57 -0.90
C LYS A 191 1.96 13.28 -0.39
N VAL A 192 1.16 12.22 -0.20
CA VAL A 192 1.65 10.96 0.41
C VAL A 192 1.92 9.90 -0.65
N ILE A 193 0.89 9.40 -1.34
CA ILE A 193 0.99 8.26 -2.28
C ILE A 193 2.09 8.45 -3.34
N PRO A 194 2.22 9.61 -4.03
CA PRO A 194 3.24 9.76 -5.07
C PRO A 194 4.66 9.62 -4.55
N ILE A 195 4.91 10.04 -3.31
CA ILE A 195 6.24 9.97 -2.69
C ILE A 195 6.50 8.55 -2.18
N LEU A 196 5.51 7.90 -1.56
CA LEU A 196 5.66 6.53 -1.07
C LEU A 196 5.89 5.53 -2.20
N LEU A 197 5.23 5.70 -3.35
CA LEU A 197 5.47 4.87 -4.53
C LEU A 197 6.94 4.95 -4.99
N ARG A 198 7.60 6.09 -4.81
CA ARG A 198 9.04 6.27 -5.11
C ARG A 198 9.98 5.64 -4.07
N LEU A 199 9.46 5.13 -2.96
CA LEU A 199 10.21 4.35 -1.96
C LEU A 199 10.12 2.84 -2.19
N THR A 200 9.33 2.41 -3.17
CA THR A 200 9.16 1.00 -3.50
C THR A 200 10.27 0.50 -4.43
N SER A 201 10.26 -0.79 -4.73
CA SER A 201 11.13 -1.42 -5.73
C SER A 201 10.68 -1.18 -7.18
N LEU A 202 9.61 -0.42 -7.41
CA LEU A 202 9.18 -0.03 -8.75
C LEU A 202 10.30 0.74 -9.47
N LYS A 203 10.44 0.50 -10.77
CA LYS A 203 11.36 1.28 -11.61
C LYS A 203 10.75 2.65 -11.91
N ALA A 204 11.59 3.67 -12.09
CA ALA A 204 11.13 4.96 -12.56
C ALA A 204 10.70 4.92 -14.05
N LEU A 205 9.76 5.79 -14.43
CA LEU A 205 9.27 6.04 -15.81
C LEU A 205 10.12 7.04 -16.60
#